data_AF-A0A0K8Q2P3-F1
#
_entry.id   AF-A0A0K8Q2P3-F1
#
_cell.length_a   1.000
_cell.length_b   1.000
_cell.length_c   1.000
_cell.angle_alpha   90.00
_cell.angle_beta   90.00
_cell.angle_gamma   90.00
#
_symmetry.space_group_name_H-M   'P 1'
#
loop_
_entity.id
_entity.type
_entity.pdbx_description
1 polymer ?
#
loop_
_entity_poly.entity_id
_entity_poly.type
_entity_poly.pdbx_seq_one_letter_code
_entity_poly.pdbx_strand_id
1 'polypeptide(L)'
;MSKATIPDGRRIAVIGSGVAGLTAAYVLNQKDNVTLFEADSRLGGHAHTHDVAQADGTVLGVDTGFIVHNERTYPTLLRLFAELGVETQDSEMSMSVRCDGCGLEYAGARAKGRGIIPRPSTLLRGRYLLMLLEVTRFYRRARALLAETGTADTEMTLGDFLAREKFSTYFNSHFMTPIVSAVWSCDPTTALAYRPAISSPSWATTDCSGSPAHPSGVPSPAARAATWTNSPPPYRISAFPRRSPAYAGTHAAWN
;
A
#
# COMPACT_ATOMS: atom_id res chain seq x y z
N MET A 1 -0.67 6.16 40.65
CA MET A 1 0.66 6.39 40.05
C MET A 1 0.71 7.83 39.57
N SER A 2 1.55 8.70 40.17
CA SER A 2 1.71 10.06 39.69
C SER A 2 2.42 10.01 38.33
N LYS A 3 1.88 10.73 37.34
CA LYS A 3 2.52 10.87 36.03
C LYS A 3 3.79 11.69 36.28
N ALA A 4 4.96 11.13 35.97
CA ALA A 4 6.21 11.86 36.10
C ALA A 4 6.12 13.16 35.29
N THR A 5 6.34 14.30 35.93
CA THR A 5 6.37 15.59 35.25
C THR A 5 7.65 15.66 34.44
N ILE A 6 7.51 15.70 33.12
CA ILE A 6 8.64 15.81 32.20
C ILE A 6 9.00 17.29 32.07
N PRO A 7 10.24 17.71 32.37
CA PRO A 7 10.66 19.11 32.27
C PRO A 7 10.77 19.58 30.81
N ASP A 8 10.51 20.87 30.57
CA ASP A 8 10.72 21.53 29.27
C ASP A 8 12.22 21.81 29.02
N GLY A 9 12.60 22.06 27.76
CA GLY A 9 13.97 22.43 27.38
C GLY A 9 14.96 21.26 27.37
N ARG A 10 14.48 20.01 27.20
CA ARG A 10 15.34 18.83 27.15
C ARG A 10 16.20 18.86 25.89
N ARG A 11 17.32 18.14 25.92
CA ARG A 11 18.10 17.83 24.72
C ARG A 11 17.70 16.43 24.25
N ILE A 12 17.10 16.34 23.07
CA ILE A 12 16.55 15.10 22.53
C ILE A 12 17.23 14.78 21.21
N ALA A 13 17.73 13.55 21.07
CA ALA A 13 18.19 13.02 19.79
C ALA A 13 17.07 12.17 19.16
N VAL A 14 16.74 12.44 17.91
CA VAL A 14 15.86 11.60 17.08
C VAL A 14 16.75 10.91 16.05
N ILE A 15 16.70 9.57 15.99
CA ILE A 15 17.50 8.77 15.07
C ILE A 15 16.59 8.25 13.96
N GLY A 16 16.88 8.65 12.72
CA GLY A 16 16.08 8.39 11.53
C GLY A 16 15.12 9.52 11.20
N SER A 17 15.13 9.97 9.95
CA SER A 17 14.32 11.04 9.39
C SER A 17 13.20 10.54 8.46
N GLY A 18 12.75 9.30 8.65
CA GLY A 18 11.48 8.86 8.06
C GLY A 18 10.30 9.68 8.60
N VAL A 19 9.10 9.47 8.04
CA VAL A 19 7.87 10.18 8.43
C VAL A 19 7.65 10.20 9.95
N ALA A 20 7.90 9.08 10.64
CA ALA A 20 7.77 8.99 12.09
C ALA A 20 8.80 9.87 12.83
N GLY A 21 10.06 9.85 12.42
CA GLY A 21 11.12 10.64 13.03
C GLY A 21 10.95 12.14 12.79
N LEU A 22 10.61 12.55 11.57
CA LEU A 22 10.29 13.94 11.25
C LEU A 22 9.09 14.45 12.04
N THR A 23 8.03 13.64 12.14
CA THR A 23 6.85 13.99 12.95
C THR A 23 7.21 14.13 14.43
N ALA A 24 8.00 13.20 14.97
CA ALA A 24 8.45 13.27 16.35
C ALA A 24 9.31 14.52 16.61
N ALA A 25 10.26 14.82 15.72
CA ALA A 25 11.09 16.00 15.81
C ALA A 25 10.26 17.29 15.72
N TYR A 26 9.32 17.37 14.80
CA TYR A 26 8.42 18.50 14.62
C TYR A 26 7.60 18.82 15.89
N VAL A 27 7.02 17.78 16.52
CA VAL A 27 6.22 17.95 17.74
C VAL A 27 7.10 18.29 18.94
N LEU A 28 8.23 17.61 19.12
CA LEU A 28 9.11 17.82 20.28
C LEU A 28 9.82 19.18 20.25
N ASN A 29 10.16 19.69 19.06
CA ASN A 29 10.85 20.97 18.91
C ASN A 29 10.03 22.19 19.39
N GLN A 30 8.74 22.01 19.69
CA GLN A 30 7.91 23.06 20.29
C GLN A 30 8.31 23.38 21.75
N LYS A 31 8.95 22.45 22.45
CA LYS A 31 9.30 22.58 23.89
C LYS A 31 10.72 22.16 24.24
N ASP A 32 11.37 21.40 23.36
CA ASP A 32 12.67 20.78 23.59
C ASP A 32 13.67 21.16 22.49
N ASN A 33 14.96 21.04 22.79
CA ASN A 33 16.03 21.18 21.81
C ASN A 33 16.28 19.82 21.14
N VAL A 34 15.86 19.70 19.88
CA VAL A 34 15.89 18.43 19.14
C VAL A 34 17.05 18.41 18.14
N THR A 35 17.83 17.33 18.15
CA THR A 35 18.82 17.02 17.12
C THR A 35 18.36 15.78 16.34
N LEU A 36 18.18 15.90 15.03
CA LEU A 36 17.80 14.81 14.14
C LEU A 36 19.04 14.23 13.46
N PHE A 37 19.19 12.92 13.50
CA PHE A 37 20.25 12.18 12.82
C PHE A 37 19.66 11.32 11.72
N GLU A 38 20.22 11.40 10.52
CA GLU A 38 19.86 10.58 9.37
C GLU A 38 21.12 9.94 8.78
N ALA A 39 21.00 8.69 8.34
CA ALA A 39 22.08 7.94 7.72
C ALA A 39 22.23 8.27 6.23
N ASP A 40 21.12 8.58 5.55
CA ASP A 40 21.10 9.01 4.16
C ASP A 40 21.42 10.51 4.00
N SER A 41 21.69 10.93 2.77
CA SER A 41 21.88 12.33 2.38
C SER A 41 20.57 13.14 2.27
N ARG A 42 19.42 12.50 2.54
CA ARG A 42 18.08 13.03 2.33
C ARG A 42 17.14 12.69 3.48
N LEU A 43 16.24 13.61 3.80
CA LEU A 43 15.15 13.36 4.75
C LEU A 43 13.94 12.67 4.09
N GLY A 44 13.17 11.90 4.87
CA GLY A 44 11.87 11.35 4.47
C GLY A 44 11.83 9.82 4.35
N GLY A 45 12.98 9.15 4.24
CA GLY A 45 13.05 7.69 4.11
C GLY A 45 12.22 7.19 2.92
N HIS A 46 11.23 6.33 3.16
CA HIS A 46 10.32 5.80 2.12
C HIS A 46 9.44 6.88 1.45
N ALA A 47 9.23 8.03 2.07
CA ALA A 47 8.63 9.17 1.35
C ALA A 47 9.71 9.77 0.46
N HIS A 48 9.61 9.55 -0.85
CA HIS A 48 10.63 9.95 -1.82
C HIS A 48 9.99 10.41 -3.13
N THR A 49 10.25 11.67 -3.46
CA THR A 49 9.85 12.31 -4.72
C THR A 49 11.09 12.45 -5.60
N HIS A 50 11.00 11.97 -6.84
CA HIS A 50 12.02 12.12 -7.84
C HIS A 50 11.66 13.23 -8.81
N ASP A 51 12.60 14.12 -9.06
CA ASP A 51 12.46 15.16 -10.08
C ASP A 51 12.79 14.61 -11.47
N VAL A 52 11.79 14.56 -12.33
CA VAL A 52 11.90 14.08 -13.71
C VAL A 52 11.77 15.25 -14.67
N ALA A 53 12.84 15.55 -15.41
CA ALA A 53 12.82 16.58 -16.45
C ALA A 53 11.90 16.17 -17.61
N GLN A 54 11.02 17.07 -18.01
CA GLN A 54 10.09 16.90 -19.13
C GLN A 54 10.62 17.54 -20.41
N ALA A 55 10.07 17.12 -21.55
CA ALA A 55 10.49 17.62 -22.87
C ALA A 55 10.17 19.11 -23.09
N ASP A 56 9.21 19.66 -22.35
CA ASP A 56 8.85 21.09 -22.37
C ASP A 56 9.69 21.95 -21.42
N GLY A 57 10.70 21.35 -20.77
CA GLY A 57 11.59 22.02 -19.81
C GLY A 57 11.03 22.13 -18.39
N THR A 58 9.82 21.63 -18.13
CA THR A 58 9.28 21.54 -16.76
C THR A 58 9.86 20.35 -16.00
N VAL A 59 9.72 20.35 -14.67
CA VAL A 59 10.11 19.22 -13.80
C VAL A 59 8.84 18.59 -13.23
N LEU A 60 8.75 17.27 -13.32
CA LEU A 60 7.68 16.48 -12.73
C LEU A 60 8.20 15.75 -11.50
N GLY A 61 7.64 16.04 -10.33
CA GLY A 61 7.84 15.23 -9.13
C GLY A 61 7.12 13.88 -9.27
N VAL A 62 7.84 12.79 -9.06
CA VAL A 62 7.32 11.41 -9.12
C VAL A 62 7.62 10.70 -7.81
N ASP A 63 6.57 10.38 -7.06
CA ASP A 63 6.70 9.65 -5.81
C ASP A 63 6.88 8.15 -6.03
N THR A 64 7.82 7.51 -5.31
CA THR A 64 8.16 6.08 -5.51
C THR A 64 7.91 5.18 -4.31
N GLY A 65 7.55 5.73 -3.15
CA GLY A 65 7.28 4.94 -1.94
C GLY A 65 5.93 5.26 -1.33
N PHE A 66 5.86 6.35 -0.57
CA PHE A 66 4.58 6.85 -0.04
C PHE A 66 3.88 7.74 -1.07
N ILE A 67 2.84 7.21 -1.72
CA ILE A 67 2.20 7.87 -2.87
C ILE A 67 0.71 8.19 -2.67
N VAL A 68 0.05 7.62 -1.67
CA VAL A 68 -1.40 7.78 -1.46
C VAL A 68 -1.77 7.79 0.01
N HIS A 69 -2.79 8.56 0.37
CA HIS A 69 -3.44 8.51 1.68
C HIS A 69 -4.96 8.51 1.53
N ASN A 70 -5.69 8.32 2.64
CA ASN A 70 -7.14 8.50 2.69
C ASN A 70 -7.60 8.99 4.06
N GLU A 71 -8.73 9.68 4.08
CA GLU A 71 -9.28 10.34 5.28
C GLU A 71 -9.59 9.38 6.42
N ARG A 72 -10.05 8.17 6.09
CA ARG A 72 -10.47 7.20 7.08
C ARG A 72 -9.30 6.62 7.87
N THR A 73 -8.16 6.42 7.22
CA THR A 73 -7.05 5.64 7.79
C THR A 73 -5.85 6.51 8.19
N TYR A 74 -5.78 7.76 7.70
CA TYR A 74 -4.69 8.70 7.97
C TYR A 74 -5.14 10.02 8.63
N PRO A 75 -6.04 10.02 9.65
CA PRO A 75 -6.54 11.28 10.23
C PRO A 75 -5.43 12.13 10.86
N THR A 76 -4.45 11.52 11.51
CA THR A 76 -3.32 12.24 12.12
C THR A 76 -2.38 12.87 11.09
N LEU A 77 -2.13 12.16 9.98
CA LEU A 77 -1.31 12.69 8.89
C LEU A 77 -2.01 13.87 8.20
N LEU A 78 -3.32 13.77 7.96
CA LEU A 78 -4.10 14.87 7.39
C LEU A 78 -4.09 16.12 8.26
N ARG A 79 -4.17 15.94 9.58
CA ARG A 79 -4.01 17.05 10.51
C ARG A 79 -2.62 17.69 10.38
N LEU A 80 -1.56 16.90 10.29
CA LEU A 80 -0.20 17.42 10.07
C LEU A 80 -0.10 18.20 8.75
N PHE A 81 -0.67 17.68 7.67
CA PHE A 81 -0.72 18.39 6.39
C PHE A 81 -1.45 19.72 6.49
N ALA A 82 -2.60 19.75 7.18
CA ALA A 82 -3.33 21.00 7.42
C ALA A 82 -2.51 22.01 8.25
N GLU A 83 -1.81 21.55 9.29
CA GLU A 83 -0.93 22.41 10.12
C GLU A 83 0.25 22.96 9.32
N LEU A 84 0.79 22.19 8.37
CA LEU A 84 1.91 22.58 7.51
C LEU A 84 1.48 23.31 6.23
N GLY A 85 0.18 23.40 5.94
CA GLY A 85 -0.34 23.98 4.69
C GLY A 85 -0.03 23.12 3.44
N VAL A 86 0.14 21.81 3.60
CA VAL A 86 0.40 20.88 2.48
C VAL A 86 -0.90 20.62 1.72
N GLU A 87 -0.89 20.96 0.42
CA GLU A 87 -2.02 20.70 -0.47
C GLU A 87 -2.10 19.22 -0.86
N THR A 88 -3.34 18.75 -1.06
CA THR A 88 -3.58 17.38 -1.51
C THR A 88 -4.49 17.35 -2.75
N GLN A 89 -4.26 16.42 -3.68
CA GLN A 89 -4.99 16.34 -4.97
C GLN A 89 -5.69 14.99 -5.19
N ASP A 90 -6.95 14.98 -5.64
CA ASP A 90 -7.70 13.73 -5.83
C ASP A 90 -7.08 12.79 -6.89
N SER A 91 -7.24 11.49 -6.66
CA SER A 91 -6.67 10.41 -7.45
C SER A 91 -7.47 9.13 -7.33
N GLU A 92 -7.84 8.61 -8.49
CA GLU A 92 -8.48 7.32 -8.61
C GLU A 92 -7.42 6.21 -8.56
N MET A 93 -7.43 5.41 -7.51
CA MET A 93 -6.65 4.18 -7.48
C MET A 93 -7.37 3.08 -8.25
N SER A 94 -6.79 2.67 -9.38
CA SER A 94 -7.29 1.54 -10.15
C SER A 94 -6.27 0.41 -10.20
N MET A 95 -6.76 -0.83 -10.01
CA MET A 95 -5.95 -2.04 -10.17
C MET A 95 -6.45 -2.84 -11.38
N SER A 96 -5.50 -3.34 -12.18
CA SER A 96 -5.77 -4.36 -13.18
C SER A 96 -4.79 -5.52 -13.09
N VAL A 97 -5.31 -6.71 -13.39
CA VAL A 97 -4.58 -7.97 -13.40
C VAL A 97 -4.59 -8.52 -14.80
N ARG A 98 -3.42 -8.89 -15.29
CA ARG A 98 -3.21 -9.64 -16.52
C ARG A 98 -2.43 -10.91 -16.21
N CYS A 99 -2.84 -12.03 -16.76
CA CYS A 99 -2.15 -13.32 -16.68
C CYS A 99 -1.79 -13.75 -18.10
N ASP A 100 -0.52 -13.69 -18.45
CA ASP A 100 0.01 -14.07 -19.76
C ASP A 100 -0.10 -15.60 -20.02
N GLY A 101 -0.26 -16.42 -18.99
CA GLY A 101 -0.29 -17.88 -19.08
C GLY A 101 -1.67 -18.42 -19.44
N CYS A 102 -2.74 -17.82 -18.89
CA CYS A 102 -4.12 -18.19 -19.23
C CYS A 102 -4.86 -17.09 -20.02
N GLY A 103 -4.17 -16.01 -20.38
CA GLY A 103 -4.72 -14.86 -21.08
C GLY A 103 -5.86 -14.16 -20.35
N LEU A 104 -5.91 -14.24 -19.01
CA LEU A 104 -6.92 -13.54 -18.21
C LEU A 104 -6.54 -12.07 -18.10
N GLU A 105 -7.50 -11.18 -18.30
CA GLU A 105 -7.36 -9.74 -18.06
C GLU A 105 -8.62 -9.27 -17.33
N TYR A 106 -8.48 -8.49 -16.27
CA TYR A 106 -9.59 -7.77 -15.64
C TYR A 106 -9.11 -6.55 -14.84
N ALA A 107 -10.00 -5.59 -14.61
CA ALA A 107 -9.76 -4.40 -13.81
C ALA A 107 -10.93 -4.14 -12.86
N GLY A 108 -10.64 -4.01 -11.56
CA GLY A 108 -11.68 -3.88 -10.53
C GLY A 108 -12.38 -2.52 -10.51
N ALA A 109 -11.65 -1.44 -10.83
CA ALA A 109 -12.11 -0.06 -10.60
C ALA A 109 -12.69 0.64 -11.84
N ARG A 110 -12.81 -0.02 -13.00
CA ARG A 110 -13.36 0.64 -14.19
C ARG A 110 -14.88 0.78 -14.11
N ALA A 111 -15.38 1.97 -14.47
CA ALA A 111 -16.78 2.35 -14.41
C ALA A 111 -17.75 1.26 -14.93
N LYS A 112 -18.84 1.05 -14.17
CA LYS A 112 -19.99 0.20 -14.50
C LYS A 112 -19.65 -1.28 -14.79
N GLY A 113 -18.61 -1.84 -14.17
CA GLY A 113 -18.27 -3.26 -14.27
C GLY A 113 -17.62 -3.69 -15.59
N ARG A 114 -17.39 -2.76 -16.53
CA ARG A 114 -16.74 -3.04 -17.83
C ARG A 114 -15.30 -3.53 -17.70
N GLY A 115 -14.63 -3.22 -16.58
CA GLY A 115 -13.31 -3.77 -16.29
C GLY A 115 -13.31 -5.23 -15.86
N ILE A 116 -14.42 -5.70 -15.26
CA ILE A 116 -14.56 -7.08 -14.79
C ILE A 116 -14.90 -8.00 -15.98
N ILE A 117 -15.64 -7.49 -16.97
CA ILE A 117 -15.93 -8.22 -18.22
C ILE A 117 -15.37 -7.40 -19.39
N PRO A 118 -14.05 -7.46 -19.65
CA PRO A 118 -13.45 -6.67 -20.71
C PRO A 118 -13.84 -7.15 -22.11
N ARG A 119 -14.23 -8.42 -22.26
CA ARG A 119 -14.69 -9.03 -23.52
C ARG A 119 -15.85 -9.99 -23.24
N PRO A 120 -16.83 -10.15 -24.16
CA PRO A 120 -17.92 -11.12 -24.00
C PRO A 120 -17.41 -12.56 -23.78
N SER A 121 -16.29 -12.93 -24.40
CA SER A 121 -15.64 -14.24 -24.21
C SER A 121 -15.18 -14.49 -22.77
N THR A 122 -15.02 -13.46 -21.94
CA THR A 122 -14.69 -13.61 -20.52
C THR A 122 -15.83 -14.27 -19.73
N LEU A 123 -17.09 -14.10 -20.17
CA LEU A 123 -18.24 -14.78 -19.57
C LEU A 123 -18.24 -16.30 -19.82
N LEU A 124 -17.54 -16.76 -20.85
CA LEU A 124 -17.38 -18.19 -21.13
C LEU A 124 -16.33 -18.85 -20.22
N ARG A 125 -15.57 -18.06 -19.45
CA ARG A 125 -14.54 -18.57 -18.55
C ARG A 125 -15.16 -18.96 -17.21
N GLY A 126 -15.69 -20.17 -17.11
CA GLY A 126 -16.34 -20.67 -15.88
C GLY A 126 -15.49 -20.51 -14.61
N ARG A 127 -14.17 -20.80 -14.67
CA ARG A 127 -13.25 -20.59 -13.52
C ARG A 127 -13.16 -19.13 -13.08
N TYR A 128 -13.24 -18.19 -14.02
CA TYR A 128 -13.25 -16.76 -13.73
C TYR A 128 -14.54 -16.32 -13.07
N LEU A 129 -15.70 -16.80 -13.55
CA LEU A 129 -16.98 -16.49 -12.91
C LEU A 129 -17.07 -17.06 -11.48
N LEU A 130 -16.58 -18.29 -11.28
CA LEU A 130 -16.47 -18.87 -9.94
C LEU A 130 -15.57 -18.03 -9.04
N MET A 131 -14.43 -17.55 -9.55
CA MET A 131 -13.55 -16.64 -8.82
C MET A 131 -14.28 -15.37 -8.36
N LEU A 132 -15.13 -14.76 -9.22
CA LEU A 132 -15.90 -13.57 -8.83
C LEU A 132 -16.88 -13.87 -7.70
N LEU A 133 -17.51 -15.04 -7.70
CA LEU A 133 -18.33 -15.48 -6.56
C LEU A 133 -17.48 -15.69 -5.31
N GLU A 134 -16.29 -16.26 -5.46
CA GLU A 134 -15.32 -16.41 -4.37
C GLU A 134 -14.87 -15.05 -3.80
N VAL A 135 -14.71 -14.00 -4.60
CA VAL A 135 -14.42 -12.63 -4.12
C VAL A 135 -15.51 -12.15 -3.18
N THR A 136 -16.78 -12.31 -3.55
CA THR A 136 -17.90 -11.91 -2.67
C THR A 136 -17.93 -12.74 -1.38
N ARG A 137 -17.65 -14.05 -1.48
CA ARG A 137 -17.55 -14.96 -0.34
C ARG A 137 -16.41 -14.55 0.60
N PHE A 138 -15.25 -14.18 0.05
CA PHE A 138 -14.08 -13.72 0.80
C PHE A 138 -14.41 -12.50 1.65
N TYR A 139 -14.98 -11.44 1.07
CA TYR A 139 -15.34 -10.25 1.85
C TYR A 139 -16.34 -10.55 2.97
N ARG A 140 -17.32 -11.43 2.71
CA ARG A 140 -18.28 -11.85 3.73
C ARG A 140 -17.59 -12.60 4.88
N ARG A 141 -16.73 -13.57 4.56
CA ARG A 141 -16.01 -14.38 5.56
C ARG A 141 -14.98 -13.58 6.34
N ALA A 142 -14.23 -12.70 5.68
CA ALA A 142 -13.28 -11.82 6.33
C ALA A 142 -13.97 -10.88 7.34
N ARG A 143 -15.14 -10.32 6.99
CA ARG A 143 -15.94 -9.50 7.92
C ARG A 143 -16.49 -10.30 9.10
N ALA A 144 -16.95 -11.53 8.87
CA ALA A 144 -17.41 -12.41 9.95
C ALA A 144 -16.27 -12.73 10.92
N LEU A 145 -15.10 -13.08 10.40
CA LEU A 145 -13.90 -13.33 11.21
C LEU A 145 -13.54 -12.10 12.07
N LEU A 146 -13.49 -10.91 11.46
CA LEU A 146 -13.25 -9.64 12.17
C LEU A 146 -14.25 -9.37 13.30
N ALA A 147 -15.51 -9.77 13.13
CA ALA A 147 -16.56 -9.56 14.13
C ALA A 147 -16.50 -10.59 15.28
N GLU A 148 -16.04 -11.82 15.00
CA GLU A 148 -15.93 -12.91 15.97
C GLU A 148 -14.67 -12.77 16.85
N THR A 149 -13.53 -12.41 16.26
CA THR A 149 -12.25 -12.28 16.98
C THR A 149 -12.05 -10.88 17.54
N GLY A 150 -12.95 -10.40 18.41
CA GLY A 150 -12.84 -9.10 19.09
C GLY A 150 -11.48 -8.80 19.74
N THR A 151 -10.62 -9.82 19.88
CA THR A 151 -9.17 -9.75 19.98
C THR A 151 -8.58 -10.87 19.11
N ALA A 152 -7.68 -10.52 18.20
CA ALA A 152 -7.18 -11.36 17.11
C ALA A 152 -6.50 -12.66 17.57
N ASP A 153 -6.85 -13.78 16.92
CA ASP A 153 -5.97 -14.94 16.83
C ASP A 153 -4.77 -14.52 15.95
N THR A 154 -3.72 -14.03 16.62
CA THR A 154 -2.63 -13.23 16.01
C THR A 154 -1.66 -14.09 15.17
N GLU A 155 -1.83 -15.41 15.21
CA GLU A 155 -0.94 -16.37 14.56
C GLU A 155 -1.44 -16.87 13.19
N MET A 156 -2.71 -16.65 12.84
CA MET A 156 -3.26 -17.15 11.58
C MET A 156 -2.75 -16.35 10.38
N THR A 157 -2.15 -17.03 9.40
CA THR A 157 -1.74 -16.40 8.14
C THR A 157 -2.92 -16.23 7.18
N LEU A 158 -2.75 -15.37 6.18
CA LEU A 158 -3.70 -15.26 5.08
C LEU A 158 -3.88 -16.60 4.36
N GLY A 159 -2.79 -17.34 4.13
CA GLY A 159 -2.81 -18.68 3.55
C GLY A 159 -3.67 -19.65 4.35
N ASP A 160 -3.52 -19.66 5.68
CA ASP A 160 -4.30 -20.53 6.58
C ASP A 160 -5.79 -20.21 6.51
N PHE A 161 -6.14 -18.93 6.53
CA PHE A 161 -7.53 -18.49 6.39
C PHE A 161 -8.13 -18.97 5.06
N LEU A 162 -7.39 -18.82 3.95
CA LEU A 162 -7.86 -19.23 2.63
C LEU A 162 -8.03 -20.74 2.52
N ALA A 163 -7.11 -21.51 3.10
CA ALA A 163 -7.20 -22.96 3.18
C ALA A 163 -8.40 -23.41 4.01
N ARG A 164 -8.61 -22.81 5.19
CA ARG A 164 -9.73 -23.10 6.09
C ARG A 164 -11.09 -22.86 5.42
N GLU A 165 -11.23 -21.76 4.70
CA GLU A 165 -12.46 -21.39 3.98
C GLU A 165 -12.59 -22.08 2.60
N LYS A 166 -11.63 -22.93 2.23
CA LYS A 166 -11.61 -23.71 0.98
C LYS A 166 -11.72 -22.81 -0.26
N PHE A 167 -10.89 -21.78 -0.34
CA PHE A 167 -10.74 -20.99 -1.56
C PHE A 167 -9.95 -21.75 -2.63
N SER A 168 -10.34 -21.58 -3.88
CA SER A 168 -9.72 -22.26 -5.00
C SER A 168 -8.30 -21.73 -5.26
N THR A 169 -7.42 -22.60 -5.78
CA THR A 169 -6.10 -22.18 -6.26
C THR A 169 -6.23 -21.08 -7.32
N TYR A 170 -7.28 -21.12 -8.13
CA TYR A 170 -7.54 -20.10 -9.14
C TYR A 170 -7.77 -18.72 -8.49
N PHE A 171 -8.58 -18.65 -7.43
CA PHE A 171 -8.78 -17.45 -6.63
C PHE A 171 -7.49 -16.95 -5.98
N ASN A 172 -6.72 -17.86 -5.37
CA ASN A 172 -5.46 -17.49 -4.72
C ASN A 172 -4.46 -16.88 -5.71
N SER A 173 -4.28 -17.50 -6.88
CA SER A 173 -3.29 -17.05 -7.87
C SER A 173 -3.76 -15.85 -8.70
N HIS A 174 -5.06 -15.72 -8.98
CA HIS A 174 -5.57 -14.68 -9.90
C HIS A 174 -6.22 -13.49 -9.21
N PHE A 175 -6.55 -13.57 -7.92
CA PHE A 175 -7.13 -12.45 -7.17
C PHE A 175 -6.33 -12.11 -5.93
N MET A 176 -6.11 -13.08 -5.02
CA MET A 176 -5.55 -12.77 -3.70
C MET A 176 -4.07 -12.39 -3.77
N THR A 177 -3.25 -13.24 -4.39
CA THR A 177 -1.81 -13.00 -4.53
C THR A 177 -1.54 -11.67 -5.26
N PRO A 178 -2.19 -11.38 -6.40
CA PRO A 178 -2.01 -10.09 -7.06
C PRO A 178 -2.36 -8.87 -6.20
N ILE A 179 -3.45 -8.94 -5.43
CA ILE A 179 -3.85 -7.83 -4.56
C ILE A 179 -2.83 -7.62 -3.45
N VAL A 180 -2.48 -8.67 -2.74
CA VAL A 180 -1.57 -8.60 -1.60
C VAL A 180 -0.19 -8.10 -2.04
N SER A 181 0.35 -8.62 -3.15
CA SER A 181 1.63 -8.17 -3.68
C SER A 181 1.62 -6.72 -4.15
N ALA A 182 0.52 -6.26 -4.75
CA ALA A 182 0.41 -4.85 -5.16
C ALA A 182 0.32 -3.90 -3.97
N VAL A 183 -0.36 -4.33 -2.91
CA VAL A 183 -0.59 -3.52 -1.70
C VAL A 183 0.66 -3.45 -0.83
N TRP A 184 1.32 -4.58 -0.62
CA TRP A 184 2.45 -4.69 0.30
C TRP A 184 3.80 -4.63 -0.40
N SER A 185 3.82 -4.40 -1.71
CA SER A 185 5.04 -4.42 -2.52
C SER A 185 5.89 -5.68 -2.26
N CYS A 186 5.25 -6.82 -2.00
CA CYS A 186 5.91 -8.05 -1.57
C CYS A 186 5.98 -9.08 -2.69
N ASP A 187 6.95 -9.97 -2.59
CA ASP A 187 7.09 -11.06 -3.53
C ASP A 187 5.84 -11.98 -3.47
N PRO A 188 5.25 -12.35 -4.62
CA PRO A 188 4.06 -13.20 -4.68
C PRO A 188 4.17 -14.55 -3.99
N THR A 189 5.38 -15.11 -3.85
CA THR A 189 5.60 -16.34 -3.09
C THR A 189 5.42 -16.13 -1.58
N THR A 190 5.64 -14.91 -1.11
CA THR A 190 5.50 -14.51 0.31
C THR A 190 4.14 -13.92 0.64
N ALA A 191 3.34 -13.56 -0.36
CA ALA A 191 2.05 -12.90 -0.19
C ALA A 191 1.10 -13.67 0.76
N LEU A 192 1.03 -14.99 0.65
CA LEU A 192 0.13 -15.80 1.50
C LEU A 192 0.69 -16.06 2.90
N ALA A 193 2.00 -15.87 3.11
CA ALA A 193 2.62 -15.96 4.43
C ALA A 193 2.36 -14.71 5.28
N TYR A 194 1.80 -13.64 4.67
CA TYR A 194 1.43 -12.44 5.39
C TYR A 194 0.43 -12.79 6.48
N ARG A 195 0.70 -12.31 7.69
CA ARG A 195 -0.24 -12.32 8.80
C ARG A 195 -1.01 -11.01 8.69
N PRO A 196 -2.23 -11.02 8.14
CA PRO A 196 -3.01 -9.81 8.27
C PRO A 196 -3.21 -9.62 9.77
N ALA A 197 -2.83 -8.47 10.30
CA ALA A 197 -3.52 -8.00 11.48
C ALA A 197 -4.98 -7.81 11.02
N ILE A 198 -5.78 -8.87 11.13
CA ILE A 198 -7.23 -8.90 10.88
C ILE A 198 -7.87 -8.13 12.04
N SER A 199 -7.44 -6.89 12.27
CA SER A 199 -7.87 -6.04 13.37
C SER A 199 -8.32 -4.66 12.87
N SER A 200 -8.18 -4.36 11.58
CA SER A 200 -8.74 -3.14 11.00
C SER A 200 -9.31 -3.35 9.59
N PRO A 201 -10.49 -2.79 9.26
CA PRO A 201 -10.99 -2.70 7.88
C PRO A 201 -10.04 -1.92 6.93
N SER A 202 -9.01 -1.28 7.48
CA SER A 202 -7.88 -0.66 6.79
C SER A 202 -6.81 -1.70 6.50
N TRP A 203 -6.87 -2.33 5.33
CA TRP A 203 -5.89 -3.30 4.87
C TRP A 203 -4.52 -2.69 4.52
N ALA A 204 -4.26 -1.42 4.82
CA ALA A 204 -3.13 -0.64 4.28
C ALA A 204 -2.06 -0.20 5.30
N THR A 205 -2.07 -0.71 6.54
CA THR A 205 -1.24 -0.14 7.64
C THR A 205 -0.38 -1.12 8.44
N THR A 206 -0.11 -2.33 7.96
CA THR A 206 0.75 -3.30 8.67
C THR A 206 2.16 -3.27 8.06
N ASP A 207 3.12 -2.78 8.85
CA ASP A 207 4.53 -2.61 8.49
C ASP A 207 5.22 -3.96 8.17
N CYS A 208 6.09 -3.97 7.16
CA CYS A 208 6.84 -5.13 6.66
C CYS A 208 8.16 -5.40 7.43
N SER A 209 8.39 -4.74 8.55
CA SER A 209 9.64 -4.82 9.33
C SER A 209 9.97 -6.20 9.94
N GLY A 210 9.13 -7.22 9.74
CA GLY A 210 9.30 -8.57 10.29
C GLY A 210 9.89 -9.65 9.36
N SER A 211 10.28 -9.36 8.10
CA SER A 211 10.92 -10.38 7.23
C SER A 211 12.44 -10.42 7.39
N PRO A 212 13.08 -11.62 7.39
CA PRO A 212 14.53 -11.75 7.51
C PRO A 212 15.23 -11.07 6.33
N ALA A 213 16.29 -10.31 6.64
CA ALA A 213 17.01 -9.46 5.69
C ALA A 213 17.50 -10.21 4.44
N HIS A 214 17.25 -9.63 3.26
CA HIS A 214 17.92 -10.02 2.02
C HIS A 214 19.38 -9.51 2.02
N PRO A 215 20.36 -10.30 1.53
CA PRO A 215 21.76 -9.90 1.50
C PRO A 215 22.00 -8.76 0.49
N SER A 216 22.76 -7.77 0.94
CA SER A 216 23.17 -6.57 0.20
C SER A 216 24.10 -6.89 -0.97
N GLY A 217 23.87 -6.29 -2.16
CA GLY A 217 24.91 -6.28 -3.21
C GLY A 217 24.53 -6.18 -4.68
N VAL A 218 23.29 -5.87 -5.10
CA VAL A 218 22.97 -5.74 -6.54
C VAL A 218 22.60 -4.28 -6.90
N PRO A 219 23.28 -3.64 -7.86
CA PRO A 219 22.95 -2.28 -8.29
C PRO A 219 21.62 -2.24 -9.07
N SER A 220 20.79 -1.24 -8.77
CA SER A 220 19.48 -1.01 -9.39
C SER A 220 19.61 -0.47 -10.82
N PRO A 221 18.99 -1.09 -11.84
CA PRO A 221 18.96 -0.52 -13.19
C PRO A 221 17.92 0.61 -13.31
N ALA A 222 18.29 1.64 -14.07
CA ALA A 222 17.55 2.86 -14.33
C ALA A 222 16.05 2.67 -14.59
N ALA A 223 15.23 3.46 -13.87
CA ALA A 223 13.77 3.42 -13.91
C ALA A 223 13.22 3.98 -15.23
N ARG A 224 12.52 3.13 -15.99
CA ARG A 224 11.53 3.52 -17.00
C ARG A 224 10.15 3.44 -16.34
N ALA A 225 9.23 4.33 -16.73
CA ALA A 225 7.84 4.44 -16.27
C ALA A 225 7.28 3.15 -15.64
N ALA A 226 6.83 3.23 -14.38
CA ALA A 226 6.54 2.09 -13.50
C ALA A 226 5.35 1.23 -13.96
N THR A 227 5.53 0.46 -15.03
CA THR A 227 4.99 -0.89 -15.10
C THR A 227 5.69 -1.71 -14.03
N TRP A 228 4.97 -2.14 -13.00
CA TRP A 228 5.50 -3.06 -11.99
C TRP A 228 5.74 -4.43 -12.65
N THR A 229 6.95 -4.65 -13.15
CA THR A 229 7.37 -5.89 -13.83
C THR A 229 7.81 -7.00 -12.87
N ASN A 230 7.72 -6.78 -11.54
CA ASN A 230 8.10 -7.78 -10.52
C ASN A 230 6.99 -8.81 -10.21
N SER A 231 6.00 -8.95 -11.09
CA SER A 231 5.08 -10.08 -11.03
C SER A 231 5.78 -11.30 -11.62
N PRO A 232 5.90 -12.44 -10.91
CA PRO A 232 6.49 -13.65 -11.46
C PRO A 232 5.64 -14.10 -12.65
N PRO A 233 6.27 -14.74 -13.65
CA PRO A 233 5.52 -15.28 -14.77
C PRO A 233 4.39 -16.18 -14.24
N PRO A 234 3.15 -16.02 -14.74
CA PRO A 234 2.77 -15.21 -15.90
C PRO A 234 2.04 -13.88 -15.59
N TYR A 235 2.10 -13.33 -14.38
CA TYR A 235 1.24 -12.19 -14.03
C TYR A 235 1.87 -10.85 -14.40
N ARG A 236 1.04 -9.85 -14.72
CA ARG A 236 1.38 -8.42 -14.74
C ARG A 236 0.30 -7.67 -13.99
N ILE A 237 0.70 -6.95 -12.95
CA ILE A 237 -0.20 -6.17 -12.10
C ILE A 237 0.11 -4.70 -12.32
N SER A 238 -0.94 -3.92 -12.56
CA SER A 238 -0.82 -2.47 -12.60
C SER A 238 -1.77 -1.84 -11.61
N ALA A 239 -1.21 -1.07 -10.68
CA ALA A 239 -1.91 -0.13 -9.84
C ALA A 239 -1.46 1.26 -10.25
N PHE A 240 -2.39 2.08 -10.76
CA PHE A 240 -2.08 3.45 -11.18
C PHE A 240 -3.04 4.43 -10.51
N PRO A 241 -2.52 5.49 -9.88
CA PRO A 241 -3.31 6.68 -9.62
C PRO A 241 -3.64 7.33 -10.97
N ARG A 242 -4.93 7.47 -11.31
CA ARG A 242 -5.36 8.32 -12.41
C ARG A 242 -5.79 9.67 -11.84
N ARG A 243 -5.40 10.76 -12.49
CA ARG A 243 -6.10 12.04 -12.34
C ARG A 243 -7.54 11.84 -12.79
N SER A 244 -8.49 11.92 -11.86
CA SER A 244 -9.91 11.93 -12.17
C SER A 244 -10.45 13.34 -11.97
N PRO A 245 -11.20 13.92 -12.93
CA PRO A 245 -11.88 15.20 -12.74
C PRO A 245 -13.12 15.10 -11.82
N ALA A 246 -13.41 13.92 -11.27
CA ALA A 246 -14.47 13.72 -10.28
C ALA A 246 -14.18 12.46 -9.45
N TYR A 247 -14.44 12.54 -8.14
CA TYR A 247 -14.38 11.48 -7.10
C TYR A 247 -13.05 11.25 -6.35
N ALA A 248 -13.21 11.08 -5.03
CA ALA A 248 -12.29 11.46 -3.96
C ALA A 248 -11.21 10.43 -3.56
N GLY A 249 -10.02 10.96 -3.28
CA GLY A 249 -8.90 10.31 -2.59
C GLY A 249 -7.57 10.96 -2.97
N THR A 250 -6.88 11.66 -2.05
CA THR A 250 -5.86 12.64 -2.43
C THR A 250 -4.37 12.18 -2.34
N HIS A 251 -3.48 12.74 -3.18
CA HIS A 251 -1.99 12.71 -3.10
C HIS A 251 -1.50 13.89 -2.28
N ALA A 252 -0.36 13.77 -1.60
CA ALA A 252 0.33 14.91 -0.99
C ALA A 252 1.68 15.14 -1.69
N ALA A 253 1.90 16.34 -2.22
CA ALA A 253 3.19 16.76 -2.76
C ALA A 253 4.00 17.45 -1.65
N TRP A 254 5.24 17.04 -1.46
CA TRP A 254 6.19 17.71 -0.57
C TRP A 254 7.05 18.66 -1.42
N ASN A 255 6.98 19.96 -1.13
CA ASN A 255 7.94 20.96 -1.62
C ASN A 255 9.10 21.08 -0.64
#